data_AF-A0A101IN55-F1
#
_entry.id   AF-A0A101IN55-F1
#
_cell.length_a   1.000
_cell.length_b   1.000
_cell.length_c   1.000
_cell.angle_alpha   90.00
_cell.angle_beta   90.00
_cell.angle_gamma   90.00
#
_symmetry.space_group_name_H-M   'P 1'
#
loop_
_entity.id
_entity.type
_entity.pdbx_description
1 polymer ?
#
loop_
_entity_poly.entity_id
_entity_poly.type
_entity_poly.pdbx_seq_one_letter_code
_entity_poly.pdbx_strand_id
1 'polypeptide(L)'
;MELLKIGVNKLKDNLSKIVDGELQINIKEIKVPEVDAQLVAEDIANQILRRAAVKRTMKQAASRAIKMKAEGIKIMISGRIGGAEIARTEWHMEGRLPLHTLRADIDYGFSEANTTYGKIGIKVWIFKGEVLPGSISSERISDTSEETKKDKIEASLENDLPEKERLREEKNASTN
;
A
#
# COMPACT_ATOMS: atom_id res chain seq x y z
N MET A 1 -13.52 8.87 -9.25
CA MET A 1 -13.29 9.68 -8.03
C MET A 1 -14.54 9.85 -7.15
N GLU A 2 -15.75 9.92 -7.71
CA GLU A 2 -16.98 10.15 -6.93
C GLU A 2 -17.32 9.04 -5.91
N LEU A 3 -17.13 7.77 -6.28
CA LEU A 3 -17.33 6.63 -5.36
C LEU A 3 -16.36 6.63 -4.16
N LEU A 4 -15.13 7.11 -4.35
CA LEU A 4 -14.14 7.24 -3.27
C LEU A 4 -14.54 8.34 -2.29
N LYS A 5 -15.05 9.49 -2.77
CA LYS A 5 -15.52 10.59 -1.91
C LYS A 5 -16.68 10.16 -1.00
N ILE A 6 -17.61 9.35 -1.50
CA ILE A 6 -18.74 8.82 -0.71
C ILE A 6 -18.26 7.89 0.42
N GLY A 7 -17.26 7.04 0.15
CA GLY A 7 -16.67 6.16 1.16
C GLY A 7 -15.91 6.91 2.25
N VAL A 8 -15.12 7.92 1.86
CA VAL A 8 -14.32 8.73 2.78
C VAL A 8 -15.20 9.56 3.72
N ASN A 9 -16.30 10.13 3.23
CA ASN A 9 -17.23 10.87 4.06
C ASN A 9 -17.89 9.97 5.11
N LYS A 10 -18.34 8.77 4.73
CA LYS A 10 -18.87 7.77 5.68
C LYS A 10 -17.82 7.35 6.72
N LEU A 11 -16.56 7.22 6.32
CA LEU A 11 -15.47 6.87 7.24
C LEU A 11 -15.22 8.02 8.23
N LYS A 12 -15.24 9.27 7.77
CA LYS A 12 -15.13 10.46 8.61
C LYS A 12 -16.26 10.52 9.65
N ASP A 13 -17.49 10.24 9.24
CA ASP A 13 -18.66 10.23 10.14
C ASP A 13 -18.61 9.13 11.20
N ASN A 14 -17.98 7.99 10.89
CA ASN A 14 -17.78 6.91 11.86
C ASN A 14 -16.62 7.24 12.82
N LEU A 15 -15.55 7.83 12.32
CA LEU A 15 -14.39 8.20 13.13
C LEU A 15 -14.69 9.39 14.07
N SER A 16 -15.52 10.34 13.64
CA SER A 16 -15.92 11.49 14.47
C SER A 16 -16.77 11.11 15.68
N LYS A 17 -17.34 9.90 15.72
CA LYS A 17 -18.06 9.37 16.89
C LYS A 17 -17.12 8.77 17.95
N ILE A 18 -15.90 8.43 17.55
CA ILE A 18 -14.90 7.76 18.40
C ILE A 18 -13.87 8.77 18.89
N VAL A 19 -13.51 9.74 18.05
CA VAL A 19 -12.48 10.74 18.33
C VAL A 19 -13.11 12.11 18.46
N ASP A 20 -12.88 12.76 19.59
CA ASP A 20 -13.21 14.17 19.79
C ASP A 20 -12.12 15.05 19.15
N GLY A 21 -12.40 15.58 17.95
CA GLY A 21 -11.49 16.49 17.25
C GLY A 21 -11.72 16.58 15.74
N GLU A 22 -11.10 17.56 15.08
CA GLU A 22 -11.16 17.68 13.63
C GLU A 22 -10.29 16.63 12.94
N LEU A 23 -10.93 15.75 12.17
CA LEU A 23 -10.28 14.67 11.42
C LEU A 23 -10.03 15.06 9.96
N GLN A 24 -8.77 14.92 9.54
CA GLN A 24 -8.34 14.98 8.14
C GLN A 24 -7.87 13.59 7.70
N ILE A 25 -8.37 13.11 6.55
CA ILE A 25 -8.07 11.77 6.03
C ILE A 25 -7.26 11.94 4.74
N ASN A 26 -6.03 11.42 4.76
CA ASN A 26 -5.15 11.39 3.59
C ASN A 26 -5.14 9.96 3.02
N ILE A 27 -5.39 9.85 1.71
CA ILE A 27 -5.41 8.56 1.01
C ILE A 27 -4.06 8.38 0.33
N LYS A 28 -3.27 7.41 0.81
CA LYS A 28 -2.03 7.01 0.14
C LYS A 28 -2.29 5.78 -0.72
N GLU A 29 -2.06 5.92 -2.02
CA GLU A 29 -2.16 4.79 -2.96
C GLU A 29 -0.90 3.92 -2.88
N ILE A 30 -1.10 2.60 -2.84
CA ILE A 30 -0.01 1.62 -2.89
C ILE A 30 0.16 1.19 -4.35
N LYS A 31 1.25 1.63 -4.98
CA LYS A 31 1.53 1.37 -6.42
C LYS A 31 1.72 -0.12 -6.73
N VAL A 32 2.35 -0.88 -5.83
CA VAL A 32 2.64 -2.30 -6.02
C VAL A 32 2.27 -3.08 -4.76
N PRO A 33 1.11 -3.78 -4.74
CA PRO A 33 0.65 -4.51 -3.55
C PRO A 33 1.46 -5.77 -3.26
N GLU A 34 2.12 -6.35 -4.28
CA GLU A 34 2.92 -7.57 -4.15
C GLU A 34 4.23 -7.39 -3.35
N VAL A 35 4.62 -6.13 -3.09
CA VAL A 35 5.82 -5.76 -2.31
C VAL A 35 5.45 -5.39 -0.87
N ASP A 36 4.17 -5.16 -0.58
CA ASP A 36 3.68 -4.88 0.76
C ASP A 36 3.42 -6.19 1.51
N ALA A 37 4.11 -6.40 2.63
CA ALA A 37 4.05 -7.68 3.33
C ALA A 37 2.68 -7.96 3.94
N GLN A 38 1.95 -6.92 4.35
CA GLN A 38 0.62 -7.04 4.96
C GLN A 38 -0.41 -7.44 3.91
N LEU A 39 -0.42 -6.77 2.75
CA LEU A 39 -1.33 -7.09 1.66
C LEU A 39 -1.10 -8.51 1.11
N VAL A 40 0.15 -8.94 0.99
CA VAL A 40 0.48 -10.31 0.59
C VAL A 40 -0.01 -11.32 1.63
N ALA A 41 0.12 -11.03 2.93
CA ALA A 41 -0.39 -11.91 3.98
C ALA A 41 -1.92 -12.06 3.92
N GLU A 42 -2.64 -10.96 3.68
CA GLU A 42 -4.10 -10.95 3.53
C GLU A 42 -4.56 -11.68 2.27
N ASP A 43 -3.87 -11.53 1.13
CA ASP A 43 -4.18 -12.29 -0.09
C ASP A 43 -4.02 -13.80 0.14
N ILE A 44 -2.92 -14.22 0.77
CA ILE A 44 -2.70 -15.62 1.14
C ILE A 44 -3.80 -16.13 2.08
N ALA A 45 -4.20 -15.32 3.07
CA ALA A 45 -5.29 -15.67 3.99
C ALA A 45 -6.61 -15.89 3.24
N ASN A 46 -6.95 -14.98 2.34
CA ASN A 46 -8.14 -15.05 1.50
C ASN A 46 -8.12 -16.27 0.57
N GLN A 47 -6.97 -16.62 -0.01
CA GLN A 47 -6.83 -17.83 -0.83
C GLN A 47 -7.02 -19.11 0.01
N ILE A 48 -6.51 -19.16 1.23
CA ILE A 48 -6.67 -20.30 2.13
C ILE A 48 -8.12 -20.44 2.60
N LEU A 49 -8.82 -19.33 2.85
CA LEU A 49 -10.26 -19.34 3.13
C LEU A 49 -11.07 -19.94 1.98
N ARG A 50 -10.65 -19.66 0.74
CA ARG A 50 -11.23 -20.26 -0.48
C ARG A 50 -10.78 -21.70 -0.75
N ARG A 51 -10.12 -22.36 0.22
CA ARG A 51 -9.63 -23.74 0.14
C ARG A 51 -8.57 -23.98 -0.94
N ALA A 52 -7.77 -22.95 -1.28
CA ALA A 52 -6.63 -23.14 -2.16
C ALA A 52 -5.54 -24.01 -1.49
N ALA A 53 -4.79 -24.75 -2.32
CA ALA A 53 -3.68 -25.57 -1.82
C ALA A 53 -2.55 -24.69 -1.28
N VAL A 54 -2.21 -24.84 0.00
CA VAL A 54 -1.30 -23.95 0.72
C VAL A 54 0.09 -23.87 0.08
N LYS A 55 0.67 -25.02 -0.32
CA LYS A 55 1.97 -25.05 -1.03
C LYS A 55 1.96 -24.29 -2.35
N ARG A 56 0.84 -24.36 -3.09
CA ARG A 56 0.68 -23.65 -4.37
C ARG A 56 0.58 -22.15 -4.13
N THR A 57 -0.28 -21.74 -3.20
CA THR A 57 -0.46 -20.33 -2.83
C THR A 57 0.85 -19.71 -2.35
N MET A 58 1.63 -20.40 -1.51
CA MET A 58 2.95 -19.92 -1.06
C MET A 58 3.92 -19.70 -2.22
N LYS A 59 4.09 -20.69 -3.12
CA LYS A 59 4.98 -20.56 -4.28
C LYS A 59 4.52 -19.45 -5.23
N GLN A 60 3.22 -19.33 -5.44
CA GLN A 60 2.65 -18.33 -6.33
C GLN A 60 2.85 -16.92 -5.78
N ALA A 61 2.62 -16.71 -4.48
CA ALA A 61 2.87 -15.42 -3.83
C ALA A 61 4.36 -15.06 -3.83
N ALA A 62 5.24 -16.02 -3.50
CA ALA A 62 6.69 -15.80 -3.53
C ALA A 62 7.18 -15.41 -4.93
N SER A 63 6.77 -16.15 -5.96
CA SER A 63 7.14 -15.86 -7.34
C SER A 63 6.64 -14.50 -7.83
N ARG A 64 5.44 -14.07 -7.42
CA ARG A 64 4.91 -12.73 -7.73
C ARG A 64 5.73 -11.63 -7.08
N ALA A 65 6.07 -11.76 -5.81
CA ALA A 65 6.87 -10.77 -5.09
C ALA A 65 8.27 -10.60 -5.74
N ILE A 66 8.94 -11.71 -6.07
CA ILE A 66 10.24 -11.69 -6.76
C ILE A 66 10.12 -11.04 -8.15
N LYS A 67 9.06 -11.37 -8.90
CA LYS A 67 8.80 -10.77 -10.22
C LYS A 67 8.60 -9.25 -10.13
N MET A 68 8.02 -8.77 -9.04
CA MET A 68 7.83 -7.35 -8.75
C MET A 68 9.02 -6.69 -8.06
N LYS A 69 10.23 -7.27 -8.19
CA LYS A 69 11.52 -6.78 -7.71
C LYS A 69 11.72 -6.79 -6.18
N ALA A 70 11.06 -7.67 -5.44
CA ALA A 70 11.52 -7.99 -4.09
C ALA A 70 12.86 -8.75 -4.17
N GLU A 71 13.84 -8.41 -3.33
CA GLU A 71 15.14 -9.09 -3.27
C GLU A 71 15.03 -10.46 -2.56
N GLY A 72 14.03 -10.60 -1.70
CA GLY A 72 13.67 -11.89 -1.12
C GLY A 72 12.36 -11.84 -0.34
N ILE A 73 11.79 -13.02 -0.16
CA ILE A 73 10.54 -13.21 0.54
C ILE A 73 10.58 -14.50 1.37
N LYS A 74 10.03 -14.44 2.57
CA LYS A 74 9.77 -15.60 3.41
C LYS A 74 8.33 -15.60 3.83
N ILE A 75 7.65 -16.70 3.61
CA ILE A 75 6.25 -16.91 3.99
C ILE A 75 6.25 -18.07 4.99
N MET A 76 5.60 -17.88 6.12
CA MET A 76 5.41 -18.90 7.15
C MET A 76 3.94 -19.01 7.48
N ILE A 77 3.43 -20.24 7.46
CA ILE A 77 2.03 -20.55 7.72
C ILE A 77 1.99 -21.58 8.84
N SER A 78 1.29 -21.26 9.91
CA SER A 78 1.17 -22.10 11.10
C SER A 78 -0.29 -22.38 11.43
N GLY A 79 -0.63 -23.64 11.67
CA GLY A 79 -1.96 -24.04 12.13
C GLY A 79 -2.38 -25.40 11.59
N ARG A 80 -3.69 -25.66 11.55
CA ARG A 80 -4.28 -26.90 11.03
C ARG A 80 -4.36 -26.86 9.50
N ILE A 81 -3.20 -26.88 8.86
CA ILE A 81 -3.05 -26.74 7.41
C ILE A 81 -3.84 -27.84 6.68
N GLY A 82 -4.81 -27.45 5.84
CA GLY A 82 -5.63 -28.38 5.07
C GLY A 82 -6.65 -29.18 5.91
N GLY A 83 -6.92 -28.77 7.14
CA GLY A 83 -7.86 -29.49 8.03
C GLY A 83 -7.25 -30.70 8.75
N ALA A 84 -5.91 -30.82 8.76
CA ALA A 84 -5.24 -31.83 9.56
C ALA A 84 -5.59 -31.70 11.06
N GLU A 85 -5.63 -32.84 11.75
CA GLU A 85 -5.90 -32.89 13.20
C GLU A 85 -4.80 -32.19 14.00
N ILE A 86 -3.54 -32.44 13.62
CA ILE A 86 -2.36 -31.86 14.27
C ILE A 86 -1.92 -30.60 13.52
N ALA A 87 -1.71 -29.50 14.27
CA ALA A 87 -1.19 -28.27 13.73
C ALA A 87 0.29 -28.40 13.34
N ARG A 88 0.66 -27.77 12.23
CA ARG A 88 2.03 -27.77 11.71
C ARG A 88 2.40 -26.39 11.19
N THR A 89 3.69 -26.14 11.11
CA THR A 89 4.26 -24.92 10.54
C THR A 89 5.00 -25.26 9.26
N GLU A 90 4.51 -24.76 8.13
CA GLU A 90 5.21 -24.82 6.86
C GLU A 90 5.77 -23.43 6.54
N TRP A 91 6.98 -23.38 6.00
CA TRP A 91 7.58 -22.14 5.52
C TRP A 91 8.16 -22.34 4.13
N HIS A 92 8.13 -21.27 3.35
CA HIS A 92 8.74 -21.19 2.04
C HIS A 92 9.54 -19.89 1.95
N MET A 93 10.75 -19.97 1.42
CA MET A 93 11.64 -18.83 1.28
C MET A 93 12.24 -18.83 -0.12
N GLU A 94 12.30 -17.65 -0.72
CA GLU A 94 12.85 -17.41 -2.05
C GLU A 94 13.67 -16.11 -2.01
N GLY A 95 14.84 -16.08 -2.66
CA GLY A 95 15.74 -14.91 -2.66
C GLY A 95 16.56 -14.75 -1.37
N ARG A 96 17.01 -13.51 -1.11
CA ARG A 96 17.87 -13.15 0.04
C ARG A 96 17.05 -12.55 1.18
N LEU A 97 17.24 -13.01 2.41
CA LEU A 97 16.55 -12.45 3.59
C LEU A 97 17.49 -12.37 4.81
N PRO A 98 18.25 -11.27 4.96
CA PRO A 98 19.21 -11.14 6.05
C PRO A 98 18.54 -10.63 7.35
N LEU A 99 17.96 -11.54 8.14
CA LEU A 99 17.23 -11.19 9.38
C LEU A 99 18.07 -10.57 10.52
N HIS A 100 19.40 -10.70 10.45
CA HIS A 100 20.32 -10.15 11.45
C HIS A 100 20.86 -8.76 11.07
N THR A 101 20.62 -8.32 9.84
CA THR A 101 21.20 -7.08 9.31
C THR A 101 20.23 -5.92 9.56
N LEU A 102 20.53 -5.07 10.55
CA LEU A 102 19.65 -3.94 10.91
C LEU A 102 19.47 -2.89 9.79
N ARG A 103 20.41 -2.81 8.85
CA ARG A 103 20.33 -1.91 7.68
C ARG A 103 19.45 -2.45 6.55
N ALA A 104 18.96 -3.69 6.66
CA ALA A 104 18.08 -4.28 5.66
C ALA A 104 16.68 -3.72 5.82
N ASP A 105 16.08 -3.21 4.75
CA ASP A 105 14.67 -2.84 4.72
C ASP A 105 13.82 -4.10 4.57
N ILE A 106 13.30 -4.57 5.70
CA ILE A 106 12.50 -5.77 5.81
C ILE A 106 11.11 -5.37 6.29
N ASP A 107 10.14 -5.58 5.42
CA ASP A 107 8.73 -5.41 5.72
C ASP A 107 8.14 -6.70 6.29
N TYR A 108 7.28 -6.58 7.29
CA TYR A 108 6.67 -7.71 7.99
C TYR A 108 5.15 -7.56 8.02
N GLY A 109 4.46 -8.57 7.51
CA GLY A 109 3.00 -8.65 7.50
C GLY A 109 2.51 -9.85 8.29
N PHE A 110 1.39 -9.68 8.98
CA PHE A 110 0.70 -10.74 9.71
C PHE A 110 -0.79 -10.74 9.40
N SER A 111 -1.32 -11.92 9.10
CA SER A 111 -2.74 -12.11 8.85
C SER A 111 -3.22 -13.44 9.41
N GLU A 112 -4.47 -13.46 9.87
CA GLU A 112 -5.14 -14.64 10.40
C GLU A 112 -6.23 -15.10 9.43
N ALA A 113 -6.19 -16.37 9.01
CA ALA A 113 -7.26 -16.99 8.24
C ALA A 113 -8.16 -17.83 9.16
N ASN A 114 -9.42 -17.40 9.30
CA ASN A 114 -10.44 -18.10 10.09
C ASN A 114 -11.08 -19.23 9.26
N THR A 115 -10.50 -20.42 9.30
CA THR A 115 -11.03 -21.60 8.60
C THR A 115 -12.03 -22.36 9.47
N THR A 116 -12.79 -23.27 8.86
CA THR A 116 -13.73 -24.17 9.58
C THR A 116 -13.06 -25.02 10.66
N TYR A 117 -11.77 -25.31 10.50
CA TYR A 117 -11.01 -26.18 11.40
C TYR A 117 -10.25 -25.39 12.48
N GLY A 118 -10.38 -24.06 12.49
CA GLY A 118 -9.71 -23.15 13.41
C GLY A 118 -8.94 -22.05 12.70
N LYS A 119 -8.09 -21.36 13.46
CA LYS A 119 -7.28 -20.25 12.94
C LYS A 119 -5.97 -20.74 12.33
N ILE A 120 -5.60 -20.16 11.19
CA ILE A 120 -4.30 -20.34 10.57
C ILE A 120 -3.59 -18.98 10.59
N GLY A 121 -2.41 -18.93 11.20
CA GLY A 121 -1.57 -17.73 11.22
C GLY A 121 -0.64 -17.69 10.02
N ILE A 122 -0.55 -16.55 9.37
CA ILE A 122 0.29 -16.31 8.19
C ILE A 122 1.22 -15.14 8.50
N LYS A 123 2.52 -15.40 8.39
CA LYS A 123 3.59 -14.42 8.60
C LYS A 123 4.38 -14.27 7.32
N VAL A 124 4.57 -13.04 6.86
CA VAL A 124 5.29 -12.73 5.63
C VAL A 124 6.40 -11.75 5.96
N TRP A 125 7.61 -12.01 5.45
CA TRP A 125 8.74 -11.09 5.44
C TRP A 125 9.12 -10.80 4.01
N ILE A 126 9.23 -9.53 3.64
CA ILE A 126 9.67 -9.09 2.31
C ILE A 126 10.91 -8.21 2.49
N PHE A 127 11.98 -8.56 1.80
CA PHE A 127 13.20 -7.77 1.76
C PHE A 127 13.20 -6.90 0.50
N LYS A 128 13.22 -5.58 0.70
CA LYS A 128 13.13 -4.59 -0.38
C LYS A 128 14.50 -4.04 -0.80
N GLY A 129 15.54 -4.28 0.00
CA GLY A 129 16.91 -3.87 -0.25
C GLY A 129 17.59 -3.30 0.99
N GLU A 130 18.80 -2.79 0.85
CA GLU A 130 19.55 -2.17 1.96
C GLU A 130 19.38 -0.64 1.94
N VAL A 131 19.02 -0.06 3.08
CA VAL A 131 19.00 1.40 3.24
C VAL A 131 20.40 1.90 3.59
N LEU A 132 20.96 2.78 2.75
CA LEU A 132 22.21 3.45 3.08
C LEU A 132 21.96 4.53 4.16
N PRO A 133 22.82 4.64 5.19
CA PRO A 133 22.72 5.71 6.17
C PRO A 133 22.99 7.05 5.47
N GLY A 134 21.92 7.75 5.09
CA GLY A 134 21.95 9.00 4.33
C GLY A 134 20.84 9.16 3.29
N SER A 135 20.20 8.07 2.86
CA SER A 135 19.10 8.09 1.86
C SER A 135 17.70 8.24 2.45
N ILE A 136 17.57 8.36 3.79
CA ILE A 136 16.28 8.48 4.49
C ILE A 136 15.50 9.75 4.04
N SER A 137 16.16 10.70 3.38
CA SER A 137 15.55 11.90 2.82
C SER A 137 15.04 11.76 1.38
N SER A 138 15.43 10.79 0.56
CA SER A 138 15.08 10.81 -0.87
C SER A 138 13.81 10.03 -1.22
N GLU A 139 13.56 8.85 -0.62
CA GLU A 139 12.42 8.00 -1.00
C GLU A 139 11.12 8.34 -0.26
N ARG A 140 11.19 8.91 0.95
CA ARG A 140 9.98 9.45 1.60
C ARG A 140 9.53 10.77 0.99
N ILE A 141 10.45 11.52 0.37
CA ILE A 141 10.18 12.82 -0.25
C ILE A 141 9.75 12.68 -1.72
N SER A 142 10.08 11.57 -2.41
CA SER A 142 9.62 11.36 -3.80
C SER A 142 8.09 11.31 -3.89
N ASP A 143 7.41 10.76 -2.88
CA ASP A 143 5.93 10.77 -2.82
C ASP A 143 5.36 12.19 -2.55
N THR A 144 6.08 13.05 -1.83
CA THR A 144 5.64 14.43 -1.50
C THR A 144 5.98 15.45 -2.59
N SER A 145 7.01 15.17 -3.40
CA SER A 145 7.50 16.08 -4.45
C SER A 145 6.68 16.07 -5.73
N GLU A 146 5.90 15.01 -5.97
CA GLU A 146 4.96 14.96 -7.11
C GLU A 146 3.70 15.82 -6.84
N GLU A 147 3.23 15.89 -5.59
CA GLU A 147 2.10 16.73 -5.18
C GLU A 147 2.43 18.22 -5.28
N THR A 148 3.59 18.65 -4.78
CA THR A 148 4.02 20.06 -4.87
C THR A 148 4.26 20.55 -6.30
N LYS A 149 4.50 19.66 -7.27
CA LYS A 149 4.56 20.02 -8.70
C LYS A 149 3.18 20.14 -9.34
N LYS A 150 2.23 19.28 -8.99
CA LYS A 150 0.85 19.34 -9.51
C LYS A 150 0.11 20.58 -9.01
N ASP A 151 0.21 20.87 -7.72
CA ASP A 151 -0.44 22.04 -7.10
C ASP A 151 0.13 23.36 -7.65
N LYS A 152 1.43 23.41 -7.97
CA LYS A 152 2.05 24.58 -8.61
C LYS A 152 1.65 24.75 -10.07
N ILE A 153 1.46 23.65 -10.82
CA ILE A 153 1.01 23.70 -12.22
C ILE A 153 -0.46 24.16 -12.28
N GLU A 154 -1.32 23.65 -11.40
CA GLU A 154 -2.73 24.08 -11.31
C GLU A 154 -2.86 25.55 -10.89
N ALA A 155 -2.06 26.01 -9.90
CA ALA A 155 -2.04 27.42 -9.50
C ALA A 155 -1.50 28.38 -10.58
N SER A 156 -0.63 27.93 -11.49
CA SER A 156 -0.20 28.74 -12.64
C SER A 156 -1.24 28.80 -13.76
N LEU A 157 -2.05 27.75 -13.95
CA LEU A 157 -3.11 27.72 -14.97
C LEU A 157 -4.33 28.57 -14.56
N GLU A 158 -4.58 28.74 -13.26
CA GLU A 158 -5.71 29.49 -12.74
C GLU A 158 -5.44 31.01 -12.64
N ASN A 159 -4.17 31.43 -12.60
CA ASN A 159 -3.78 32.85 -12.61
C ASN A 159 -3.66 33.47 -14.02
N ASP A 160 -3.77 32.66 -15.09
CA ASP A 160 -3.73 33.14 -16.48
C ASP A 160 -5.11 33.53 -17.06
N LEU A 161 -6.19 33.42 -16.27
CA LEU A 161 -7.48 34.06 -16.56
C LEU A 161 -7.85 34.97 -15.37
N PRO A 162 -7.62 36.30 -15.42
CA PRO A 162 -8.30 37.20 -16.36
C PRO A 162 -7.49 38.48 -16.69
N GLU A 163 -6.47 38.40 -17.56
CA GLU A 163 -5.79 39.62 -18.07
C GLU A 163 -6.11 39.90 -19.55
N LYS A 164 -6.44 38.86 -20.32
CA LYS A 164 -6.80 39.01 -21.75
C LYS A 164 -8.23 39.49 -22.02
N GLU A 165 -9.10 39.55 -21.01
CA GLU A 165 -10.44 40.13 -21.13
C GLU A 165 -10.50 41.63 -20.81
N ARG A 166 -9.62 42.14 -19.93
CA ARG A 166 -9.60 43.58 -19.59
C ARG A 166 -9.08 44.46 -20.74
N LEU A 167 -8.12 43.94 -21.52
CA LEU A 167 -7.59 44.64 -22.71
C LEU A 167 -8.56 44.65 -23.90
N ARG A 168 -9.63 43.83 -23.87
CA ARG A 168 -10.70 43.85 -24.88
C ARG A 168 -11.82 44.82 -24.53
N GLU A 169 -12.06 45.08 -23.25
CA GLU A 169 -13.07 46.06 -22.81
C GLU A 169 -12.57 47.51 -22.93
N GLU A 170 -11.29 47.79 -22.65
CA GLU A 170 -10.72 49.14 -22.80
C GLU A 170 -10.64 49.60 -24.27
N LYS A 171 -10.47 48.67 -25.23
CA LYS A 171 -10.48 49.02 -26.66
C LYS A 171 -11.89 49.26 -27.21
N ASN A 172 -12.92 48.65 -26.61
CA ASN A 172 -14.31 48.85 -27.04
C ASN A 172 -14.96 50.08 -26.38
N ALA A 173 -14.41 50.59 -25.28
CA ALA A 173 -14.88 51.81 -24.61
C ALA A 173 -14.36 53.12 -25.24
N SER A 174 -13.40 53.06 -26.19
CA SER A 174 -12.82 54.25 -26.83
C SER A 174 -13.31 54.50 -28.26
N THR A 175 -14.38 53.84 -28.73
CA THR A 175 -14.92 54.03 -30.09
C THR A 175 -16.44 54.15 -30.16
N ASN A 176 -17.14 54.60 -29.11
CA ASN A 176 -18.52 55.08 -29.25
C ASN A 176 -18.74 56.35 -28.43
#